data_AF-Q5YZJ6-F1
#
_entry.id   AF-Q5YZJ6-F1
#
_cell.length_a   1.000
_cell.length_b   1.000
_cell.length_c   1.000
_cell.angle_alpha   90.00
_cell.angle_beta   90.00
_cell.angle_gamma   90.00
#
_symmetry.space_group_name_H-M   'P 1'
#
loop_
_entity.id
_entity.type
_entity.pdbx_description
1 polymer ?
#
loop_
_entity_poly.entity_id
_entity_poly.type
_entity_poly.pdbx_seq_one_letter_code
_entity_poly.pdbx_strand_id
1 'polypeptide(L)'
;MSFLLRRNLPWAWAGWRDLDAEHARPDENPIKPPWKRTNPNRSVVLTNNEVRIAAGTDTIFQMTGVSYEQMALTNNWGVEFDLNIDGNIIQQQFFAAVISSSWARVSFTDLIGLPMVCVFRNAASAVNSFRVLLMPDAATIQTLASTADYSGLQNRTWYRLKILISLDHLVRVFYNDTMLLQYWLPNALAAGPNRRALNFINSTSAVSQQRNFRLGDYAPDYQILRPSQWAEIFADDFNRPDGAVGNGWTQFGVNAEIRSGSWTTIGTTNGNRAILRNSGNVNGVQRVEGILGGFIDPTTGYSSLIVRGNAEGTLGLIGTFADNDLRIARYTSILSGGTVEAVTYVTTADYGILDNNLPVAFCANGQFAWLEIDGEVVLLCEITNGPTGSWMGARVQRDGVNSASWNSIRLMEAAL
;
A
#
# COMPACT_ATOMS: atom_id res chain seq x y z
N MET A 1 -9.47 -2.09 30.50
CA MET A 1 -10.54 -2.53 29.56
C MET A 1 -10.02 -2.96 28.17
N SER A 2 -8.95 -2.36 27.62
CA SER A 2 -8.45 -2.72 26.28
C SER A 2 -7.97 -4.17 26.11
N PHE A 3 -7.43 -4.79 27.16
CA PHE A 3 -6.96 -6.19 27.11
C PHE A 3 -8.10 -7.21 26.91
N LEU A 4 -9.28 -6.97 27.51
CA LEU A 4 -10.43 -7.88 27.40
C LEU A 4 -11.15 -7.74 26.04
N LEU A 5 -11.21 -6.53 25.49
CA LEU A 5 -11.76 -6.27 24.15
C LEU A 5 -10.89 -6.91 23.05
N ARG A 6 -9.55 -6.89 23.19
CA ARG A 6 -8.62 -7.54 22.25
C ARG A 6 -8.79 -9.07 22.16
N ARG A 7 -9.30 -9.72 23.21
CA ARG A 7 -9.57 -11.17 23.21
C ARG A 7 -10.92 -11.53 22.59
N ASN A 8 -11.80 -10.56 22.36
CA ASN A 8 -13.12 -10.78 21.77
C ASN A 8 -13.15 -10.16 20.36
N LEU A 9 -12.65 -10.90 19.37
CA LEU A 9 -12.54 -10.50 17.96
C LEU A 9 -13.84 -9.84 17.41
N PRO A 10 -15.04 -10.40 17.66
CA PRO A 10 -16.30 -9.76 17.27
C PRO A 10 -16.50 -8.35 17.85
N TRP A 11 -16.07 -8.09 19.09
CA TRP A 11 -16.18 -6.77 19.71
C TRP A 11 -15.10 -5.79 19.23
N ALA A 12 -13.91 -6.27 18.88
CA ALA A 12 -12.91 -5.44 18.20
C ALA A 12 -13.42 -5.00 16.81
N TRP A 13 -14.01 -5.93 16.04
CA TRP A 13 -14.54 -5.67 14.68
C TRP A 13 -15.85 -4.87 14.63
N ALA A 14 -16.56 -4.73 15.74
CA ALA A 14 -17.76 -3.90 15.80
C ALA A 14 -17.44 -2.43 15.49
N GLY A 15 -16.22 -1.99 15.84
CA GLY A 15 -15.79 -0.60 15.70
C GLY A 15 -16.60 0.36 16.56
N TRP A 16 -16.33 1.66 16.37
CA TRP A 16 -17.03 2.77 16.97
C TRP A 16 -17.81 3.51 15.89
N ARG A 17 -19.09 3.72 16.13
CA ARG A 17 -20.01 4.40 15.22
C ARG A 17 -20.52 5.66 15.91
N ASP A 18 -20.66 6.73 15.15
CA ASP A 18 -21.22 7.99 15.60
C ASP A 18 -21.83 8.72 14.40
N LEU A 19 -22.76 9.65 14.64
CA LEU A 19 -23.35 10.49 13.59
C LEU A 19 -24.11 9.72 12.50
N ASP A 20 -24.53 8.50 12.77
CA ASP A 20 -25.48 7.74 11.95
C ASP A 20 -26.90 7.86 12.53
N ALA A 21 -27.88 7.20 11.91
CA ALA A 21 -29.28 7.28 12.33
C ALA A 21 -29.52 6.66 13.72
N GLU A 22 -28.69 5.69 14.14
CA GLU A 22 -28.81 5.00 15.42
C GLU A 22 -28.07 5.74 16.54
N HIS A 23 -27.08 6.55 16.18
CA HIS A 23 -26.22 7.32 17.09
C HIS A 23 -26.34 8.84 16.84
N ALA A 24 -27.55 9.29 16.49
CA ALA A 24 -27.78 10.71 16.21
C ALA A 24 -27.61 11.58 17.46
N ARG A 25 -26.94 12.72 17.31
CA ARG A 25 -26.62 13.63 18.41
C ARG A 25 -27.27 15.00 18.24
N PRO A 26 -27.71 15.66 19.33
CA PRO A 26 -28.22 17.03 19.29
C PRO A 26 -27.08 18.01 18.99
N ASP A 27 -27.41 19.23 18.56
CA ASP A 27 -26.42 20.27 18.28
C ASP A 27 -25.53 20.58 19.50
N GLU A 28 -24.22 20.73 19.27
CA GLU A 28 -23.21 20.96 20.31
C GLU A 28 -22.23 22.07 19.90
N ASN A 29 -22.08 23.07 20.76
CA ASN A 29 -21.08 24.12 20.61
C ASN A 29 -20.50 24.52 21.99
N PRO A 30 -19.26 24.11 22.33
CA PRO A 30 -18.35 23.28 21.54
C PRO A 30 -18.79 21.82 21.45
N ILE A 31 -18.23 21.09 20.50
CA ILE A 31 -18.40 19.64 20.38
C ILE A 31 -17.98 18.90 21.67
N LYS A 32 -18.71 17.83 22.03
CA LYS A 32 -18.51 17.01 23.24
C LYS A 32 -17.94 15.62 22.90
N PRO A 33 -17.38 14.90 23.90
CA PRO A 33 -16.96 13.51 23.74
C PRO A 33 -18.02 12.62 23.06
N PRO A 34 -17.63 11.61 22.25
CA PRO A 34 -16.25 11.16 21.98
C PRO A 34 -15.47 12.00 20.95
N TRP A 35 -15.95 13.18 20.54
CA TRP A 35 -15.14 14.07 19.73
C TRP A 35 -14.40 15.06 20.63
N LYS A 36 -13.09 15.15 20.42
CA LYS A 36 -12.23 16.07 21.15
C LYS A 36 -11.79 17.18 20.21
N ARG A 37 -12.19 18.41 20.53
CA ARG A 37 -11.60 19.60 19.91
C ARG A 37 -10.16 19.74 20.38
N THR A 38 -9.28 20.04 19.44
CA THR A 38 -7.85 19.88 19.64
C THR A 38 -7.08 21.19 19.69
N ASN A 39 -7.69 22.26 19.20
CA ASN A 39 -7.24 23.64 19.40
C ASN A 39 -8.44 24.51 19.79
N PRO A 40 -8.33 25.31 20.87
CA PRO A 40 -9.42 26.16 21.33
C PRO A 40 -9.79 27.28 20.37
N ASN A 41 -8.88 27.69 19.49
CA ASN A 41 -9.03 28.84 18.59
C ASN A 41 -9.84 28.53 17.33
N ARG A 42 -9.97 27.24 16.95
CA ARG A 42 -10.82 26.84 15.83
C ARG A 42 -12.17 26.35 16.33
N SER A 43 -13.23 26.85 15.73
CA SER A 43 -14.59 26.37 16.00
C SER A 43 -14.76 24.95 15.44
N VAL A 44 -15.15 24.03 16.33
CA VAL A 44 -15.61 22.68 16.00
C VAL A 44 -16.92 22.48 16.73
N VAL A 45 -17.97 22.24 15.95
CA VAL A 45 -19.34 22.12 16.44
C VAL A 45 -19.99 20.88 15.85
N LEU A 46 -21.02 20.41 16.52
CA LEU A 46 -21.95 19.44 15.97
C LEU A 46 -23.24 20.18 15.62
N THR A 47 -23.69 20.07 14.38
CA THR A 47 -24.94 20.70 13.93
C THR A 47 -25.64 19.79 12.95
N ASN A 48 -26.94 19.54 13.12
CA ASN A 48 -27.72 18.63 12.29
C ASN A 48 -27.09 17.22 12.19
N ASN A 49 -26.58 16.69 13.30
CA ASN A 49 -25.88 15.41 13.35
C ASN A 49 -24.61 15.35 12.47
N GLU A 50 -23.98 16.50 12.20
CA GLU A 50 -22.75 16.60 11.42
C GLU A 50 -21.65 17.28 12.24
N VAL A 51 -20.45 16.70 12.21
CA VAL A 51 -19.27 17.37 12.75
C VAL A 51 -18.79 18.39 11.75
N ARG A 52 -18.68 19.64 12.20
CA ARG A 52 -18.31 20.79 11.37
C ARG A 52 -17.01 21.39 11.88
N ILE A 53 -15.99 21.41 11.03
CA ILE A 53 -14.68 22.02 11.33
C ILE A 53 -14.58 23.31 10.53
N ALA A 54 -14.39 24.44 11.22
CA ALA A 54 -14.33 25.76 10.59
C ALA A 54 -13.20 25.90 9.55
N ALA A 55 -13.34 26.89 8.67
CA ALA A 55 -12.43 27.17 7.56
C ALA A 55 -10.99 27.54 8.00
N GLY A 56 -10.04 27.36 7.08
CA GLY A 56 -8.61 27.69 7.11
C GLY A 56 -8.24 29.17 7.24
N THR A 57 -9.21 30.07 7.18
CA THR A 57 -8.98 31.49 6.94
C THR A 57 -8.48 32.28 8.15
N ASP A 58 -8.33 31.66 9.32
CA ASP A 58 -7.96 32.37 10.55
C ASP A 58 -6.46 32.36 10.89
N THR A 59 -5.63 31.57 10.19
CA THR A 59 -4.15 31.72 10.06
C THR A 59 -3.57 30.43 9.47
N ILE A 60 -2.65 30.57 8.53
CA ILE A 60 -1.97 29.48 7.80
C ILE A 60 -1.20 28.53 8.74
N PHE A 61 -0.92 28.95 9.98
CA PHE A 61 -0.19 28.20 11.01
C PHE A 61 -1.07 27.64 12.14
N GLN A 62 -2.41 27.72 12.01
CA GLN A 62 -3.37 27.13 12.95
C GLN A 62 -4.13 25.97 12.32
N MET A 63 -3.41 25.06 11.66
CA MET A 63 -3.95 23.78 11.19
C MET A 63 -4.50 22.99 12.38
N THR A 64 -5.81 22.85 12.43
CA THR A 64 -6.50 22.34 13.62
C THR A 64 -7.77 21.61 13.21
N GLY A 65 -8.32 20.81 14.12
CA GLY A 65 -9.61 20.19 13.86
C GLY A 65 -10.07 19.36 15.04
N VAL A 66 -10.31 18.08 14.80
CA VAL A 66 -11.00 17.22 15.76
C VAL A 66 -10.42 15.82 15.74
N SER A 67 -10.38 15.20 16.91
CA SER A 67 -10.05 13.79 17.06
C SER A 67 -11.25 13.02 17.57
N TYR A 68 -11.33 11.74 17.22
CA TYR A 68 -12.26 10.81 17.84
C TYR A 68 -11.52 10.05 18.95
N GLU A 69 -12.08 10.05 20.17
CA GLU A 69 -11.44 9.54 21.40
C GLU A 69 -11.35 8.00 21.46
N GLN A 70 -11.02 7.33 20.35
CA GLN A 70 -10.85 5.88 20.23
C GLN A 70 -9.70 5.53 19.28
N MET A 71 -9.18 4.31 19.41
CA MET A 71 -8.11 3.77 18.57
C MET A 71 -8.39 2.32 18.20
N ALA A 72 -8.15 1.97 16.95
CA ALA A 72 -8.26 0.59 16.52
C ALA A 72 -7.24 -0.33 17.19
N LEU A 73 -7.57 -1.62 17.35
CA LEU A 73 -6.83 -2.56 18.21
C LEU A 73 -5.97 -3.56 17.43
N THR A 74 -6.32 -3.84 16.18
CA THR A 74 -5.67 -4.78 15.28
C THR A 74 -4.90 -4.04 14.19
N ASN A 75 -4.00 -4.75 13.51
CA ASN A 75 -3.23 -4.22 12.39
C ASN A 75 -4.04 -4.06 11.09
N ASN A 76 -5.34 -4.41 11.12
CA ASN A 76 -6.26 -4.21 10.02
C ASN A 76 -7.40 -3.34 10.49
N TRP A 77 -7.36 -2.07 10.12
CA TRP A 77 -8.27 -1.09 10.66
C TRP A 77 -8.57 -0.02 9.63
N GLY A 78 -9.52 0.85 9.94
CA GLY A 78 -9.87 1.91 9.02
C GLY A 78 -10.92 2.85 9.56
N VAL A 79 -11.28 3.79 8.72
CA VAL A 79 -12.33 4.76 8.98
C VAL A 79 -13.22 4.91 7.76
N GLU A 80 -14.48 5.21 8.01
CA GLU A 80 -15.50 5.41 7.01
C GLU A 80 -16.39 6.58 7.43
N PHE A 81 -16.59 7.55 6.55
CA PHE A 81 -17.45 8.71 6.83
C PHE A 81 -17.89 9.35 5.52
N ASP A 82 -19.01 10.05 5.58
CA ASP A 82 -19.40 10.96 4.51
C ASP A 82 -18.70 12.29 4.74
N LEU A 83 -18.17 12.88 3.70
CA LEU A 83 -17.52 14.19 3.73
C LEU A 83 -18.18 15.13 2.73
N ASN A 84 -18.41 16.36 3.17
CA ASN A 84 -18.64 17.49 2.28
C ASN A 84 -17.60 18.56 2.61
N ILE A 85 -16.86 18.97 1.59
CA ILE A 85 -15.91 20.08 1.70
C ILE A 85 -16.19 21.10 0.61
N ASP A 86 -16.11 22.36 1.02
CA ASP A 86 -16.21 23.51 0.15
C ASP A 86 -14.97 24.40 0.31
N GLY A 87 -14.74 25.29 -0.65
CA GLY A 87 -13.75 26.36 -0.57
C GLY A 87 -13.49 27.00 -1.93
N ASN A 88 -12.86 28.16 -1.92
CA ASN A 88 -12.35 28.79 -3.13
C ASN A 88 -11.26 27.91 -3.78
N ILE A 89 -11.17 27.98 -5.10
CA ILE A 89 -10.20 27.22 -5.91
C ILE A 89 -8.95 28.05 -6.23
N ILE A 90 -8.73 29.18 -5.54
CA ILE A 90 -7.68 30.15 -5.93
C ILE A 90 -6.29 29.71 -5.44
N GLN A 91 -6.22 28.85 -4.43
CA GLN A 91 -4.97 28.37 -3.84
C GLN A 91 -5.07 26.88 -3.48
N GLN A 92 -3.91 26.27 -3.19
CA GLN A 92 -3.84 24.89 -2.70
C GLN A 92 -4.50 24.76 -1.33
N GLN A 93 -5.35 23.74 -1.18
CA GLN A 93 -6.15 23.49 0.02
C GLN A 93 -6.35 21.99 0.19
N PHE A 94 -6.58 21.55 1.43
CA PHE A 94 -6.90 20.16 1.68
C PHE A 94 -7.72 19.96 2.95
N PHE A 95 -8.46 18.86 2.96
CA PHE A 95 -8.92 18.21 4.17
C PHE A 95 -8.05 16.96 4.37
N ALA A 96 -7.64 16.68 5.61
CA ALA A 96 -6.75 15.57 5.94
C ALA A 96 -7.27 14.73 7.10
N ALA A 97 -7.15 13.41 6.97
CA ALA A 97 -7.18 12.45 8.06
C ALA A 97 -5.74 12.01 8.36
N VAL A 98 -5.21 12.40 9.51
CA VAL A 98 -3.84 12.10 9.94
C VAL A 98 -3.80 10.79 10.71
N ILE A 99 -2.98 9.84 10.26
CA ILE A 99 -2.72 8.58 10.95
C ILE A 99 -1.77 8.88 12.11
N SER A 100 -2.25 8.76 13.34
CA SER A 100 -1.58 9.35 14.49
C SER A 100 -1.38 8.41 15.67
N SER A 101 -0.43 8.78 16.53
CA SER A 101 -0.09 8.05 17.75
C SER A 101 -1.12 8.14 18.86
N SER A 102 -1.97 9.16 18.80
CA SER A 102 -2.88 9.47 19.89
C SER A 102 -4.05 10.29 19.40
N TRP A 103 -5.23 9.97 19.92
CA TRP A 103 -6.41 10.81 19.80
C TRP A 103 -6.33 12.07 20.68
N ALA A 104 -5.42 12.08 21.64
CA ALA A 104 -5.26 13.19 22.58
C ALA A 104 -4.16 14.18 22.16
N ARG A 105 -3.28 13.83 21.22
CA ARG A 105 -2.21 14.69 20.67
C ARG A 105 -2.50 15.05 19.23
N VAL A 106 -2.70 16.33 19.01
CA VAL A 106 -3.58 16.82 17.95
C VAL A 106 -3.33 18.30 17.64
N SER A 107 -2.36 18.93 18.32
CA SER A 107 -1.83 20.20 17.86
C SER A 107 -1.12 19.96 16.54
N PHE A 108 -1.06 20.96 15.66
CA PHE A 108 -0.38 20.78 14.38
C PHE A 108 1.06 20.27 14.55
N THR A 109 1.78 20.79 15.55
CA THR A 109 3.13 20.35 15.91
C THR A 109 3.21 18.89 16.33
N ASP A 110 2.15 18.30 16.87
CA ASP A 110 2.09 16.85 17.17
C ASP A 110 1.82 15.99 15.93
N LEU A 111 1.35 16.61 14.84
CA LEU A 111 0.93 15.95 13.60
C LEU A 111 1.95 16.10 12.46
N ILE A 112 2.96 16.97 12.65
CA ILE A 112 4.12 17.07 11.77
C ILE A 112 4.85 15.73 11.73
N GLY A 113 5.32 15.34 10.55
CA GLY A 113 6.03 14.09 10.32
C GLY A 113 5.13 12.83 10.32
N LEU A 114 3.81 12.99 10.39
CA LEU A 114 2.86 11.88 10.31
C LEU A 114 2.20 11.81 8.93
N PRO A 115 1.89 10.60 8.42
CA PRO A 115 1.23 10.45 7.14
C PRO A 115 -0.23 10.93 7.22
N MET A 116 -0.64 11.67 6.20
CA MET A 116 -1.96 12.29 6.10
C MET A 116 -2.65 11.80 4.83
N VAL A 117 -3.84 11.20 4.97
CA VAL A 117 -4.70 10.86 3.83
C VAL A 117 -5.63 12.04 3.56
N CYS A 118 -5.52 12.62 2.39
CA CYS A 118 -6.12 13.92 2.10
C CYS A 118 -7.00 13.92 0.86
N VAL A 119 -8.08 14.68 0.91
CA VAL A 119 -8.68 15.24 -0.32
C VAL A 119 -7.97 16.55 -0.61
N PHE A 120 -7.22 16.59 -1.71
CA PHE A 120 -6.37 17.71 -2.08
C PHE A 120 -6.95 18.47 -3.27
N ARG A 121 -7.03 19.79 -3.12
CA ARG A 121 -7.50 20.72 -4.14
C ARG A 121 -6.34 21.45 -4.76
N ASN A 122 -6.18 21.27 -6.07
CA ASN A 122 -5.25 22.06 -6.88
C ASN A 122 -5.85 23.44 -7.17
N ALA A 123 -4.99 24.47 -7.22
CA ALA A 123 -5.40 25.81 -7.63
C ALA A 123 -5.99 25.76 -9.05
N ALA A 124 -7.08 26.49 -9.26
CA ALA A 124 -7.90 26.54 -10.46
C ALA A 124 -8.52 25.20 -10.92
N SER A 125 -8.54 24.15 -10.08
CA SER A 125 -9.21 22.88 -10.43
C SER A 125 -10.63 22.82 -9.85
N ALA A 126 -11.59 22.39 -10.68
CA ALA A 126 -12.98 22.14 -10.28
C ALA A 126 -13.18 20.75 -9.64
N VAL A 127 -12.16 19.89 -9.73
CA VAL A 127 -12.14 18.51 -9.25
C VAL A 127 -10.95 18.32 -8.32
N ASN A 128 -11.02 17.30 -7.46
CA ASN A 128 -9.99 17.06 -6.45
C ASN A 128 -9.26 15.73 -6.70
N SER A 129 -8.14 15.54 -6.00
CA SER A 129 -7.35 14.30 -5.99
C SER A 129 -7.30 13.74 -4.58
N PHE A 130 -7.09 12.43 -4.45
CA PHE A 130 -6.64 11.86 -3.18
C PHE A 130 -5.11 11.88 -3.12
N ARG A 131 -4.58 12.17 -1.94
CA ARG A 131 -3.13 12.13 -1.68
C ARG A 131 -2.81 11.47 -0.36
N VAL A 132 -1.68 10.79 -0.30
CA VAL A 132 -0.96 10.55 0.95
C VAL A 132 0.14 11.60 1.03
N LEU A 133 0.06 12.46 2.04
CA LEU A 133 1.00 13.56 2.27
C LEU A 133 1.83 13.32 3.53
N LEU A 134 2.99 13.96 3.57
CA LEU A 134 3.80 14.16 4.75
C LEU A 134 4.10 15.66 4.87
N MET A 135 3.92 16.21 6.05
CA MET A 135 4.40 17.56 6.38
C MET A 135 5.60 17.42 7.31
N PRO A 136 6.85 17.41 6.80
CA PRO A 136 8.04 17.26 7.65
C PRO A 136 8.25 18.49 8.54
N ASP A 137 7.71 19.63 8.14
CA ASP A 137 7.68 20.86 8.91
C ASP A 137 6.38 21.65 8.58
N ALA A 138 6.24 22.85 9.14
CA ALA A 138 5.03 23.66 8.98
C ALA A 138 4.86 24.34 7.61
N ALA A 139 5.92 24.44 6.81
CA ALA A 139 5.93 25.14 5.53
C ALA A 139 6.01 24.19 4.33
N THR A 140 6.45 22.95 4.55
CA THR A 140 6.72 21.98 3.49
C THR A 140 5.62 20.94 3.40
N ILE A 141 5.10 20.73 2.19
CA ILE A 141 4.20 19.62 1.86
C ILE A 141 4.94 18.66 0.91
N GLN A 142 5.13 17.43 1.37
CA GLN A 142 5.63 16.33 0.55
C GLN A 142 4.45 15.43 0.15
N THR A 143 4.31 15.15 -1.14
CA THR A 143 3.34 14.16 -1.64
C THR A 143 4.04 12.81 -1.76
N LEU A 144 3.58 11.82 -0.99
CA LEU A 144 4.09 10.44 -1.04
C LEU A 144 3.39 9.62 -2.13
N ALA A 145 2.08 9.82 -2.27
CA ALA A 145 1.27 9.23 -3.31
C ALA A 145 0.11 10.15 -3.69
N SER A 146 -0.34 10.08 -4.94
CA SER A 146 -1.49 10.85 -5.41
C SER A 146 -2.21 10.15 -6.54
N THR A 147 -3.53 10.33 -6.59
CA THR A 147 -4.32 10.05 -7.79
C THR A 147 -4.19 11.20 -8.79
N ALA A 148 -4.58 10.94 -10.04
CA ALA A 148 -4.99 12.04 -10.92
C ALA A 148 -6.22 12.76 -10.34
N ASP A 149 -6.49 13.96 -10.83
CA ASP A 149 -7.74 14.67 -10.55
C ASP A 149 -8.93 13.79 -10.98
N TYR A 150 -9.90 13.60 -10.08
CA TYR A 150 -11.01 12.66 -10.28
C TYR A 150 -12.34 13.39 -10.38
N SER A 151 -13.06 13.18 -11.49
CA SER A 151 -14.30 13.89 -11.81
C SER A 151 -15.44 13.67 -10.83
N GLY A 152 -15.42 12.59 -10.06
CA GLY A 152 -16.37 12.32 -8.97
C GLY A 152 -16.10 13.12 -7.69
N LEU A 153 -14.86 13.56 -7.46
CA LEU A 153 -14.49 14.36 -6.28
C LEU A 153 -14.74 15.84 -6.53
N GLN A 154 -16.01 16.21 -6.71
CA GLN A 154 -16.43 17.59 -6.96
C GLN A 154 -16.57 18.39 -5.68
N ASN A 155 -16.39 19.70 -5.79
CA ASN A 155 -16.60 20.63 -4.68
C ASN A 155 -18.08 20.69 -4.27
N ARG A 156 -18.37 20.83 -2.98
CA ARG A 156 -19.74 20.92 -2.41
C ARG A 156 -20.60 19.67 -2.57
N THR A 157 -20.03 18.56 -3.02
CA THR A 157 -20.73 17.28 -3.14
C THR A 157 -20.45 16.42 -1.92
N TRP A 158 -21.45 15.68 -1.47
CA TRP A 158 -21.26 14.62 -0.47
C TRP A 158 -20.69 13.38 -1.13
N TYR A 159 -19.66 12.81 -0.52
CA TYR A 159 -19.13 11.51 -0.93
C TYR A 159 -18.75 10.67 0.27
N ARG A 160 -18.87 9.34 0.11
CA ARG A 160 -18.46 8.35 1.11
C ARG A 160 -16.96 8.09 0.93
N LEU A 161 -16.18 8.40 1.96
CA LEU A 161 -14.77 7.97 2.01
C LEU A 161 -14.66 6.76 2.91
N LYS A 162 -13.85 5.81 2.46
CA LYS A 162 -13.37 4.71 3.27
C LYS A 162 -11.85 4.65 3.16
N ILE A 163 -11.16 4.72 4.29
CA ILE A 163 -9.71 4.56 4.39
C ILE A 163 -9.47 3.25 5.13
N LEU A 164 -8.88 2.28 4.46
CA LEU A 164 -8.47 1.01 5.06
C LEU A 164 -6.94 0.97 5.19
N ILE A 165 -6.47 0.48 6.32
CA ILE A 165 -5.06 0.31 6.64
C ILE A 165 -4.86 -1.16 6.99
N SER A 166 -4.20 -1.88 6.08
CA SER A 166 -3.89 -3.30 6.26
C SER A 166 -2.44 -3.48 6.69
N LEU A 167 -2.22 -4.40 7.63
CA LEU A 167 -0.91 -4.66 8.26
C LEU A 167 -0.24 -3.40 8.82
N ASP A 168 -0.99 -2.37 9.22
CA ASP A 168 -0.45 -1.05 9.61
C ASP A 168 0.35 -0.29 8.52
N HIS A 169 0.39 -0.79 7.29
CA HIS A 169 1.23 -0.25 6.22
C HIS A 169 0.45 0.10 4.96
N LEU A 170 -0.37 -0.82 4.44
CA LEU A 170 -1.09 -0.63 3.19
C LEU A 170 -2.29 0.28 3.41
N VAL A 171 -2.17 1.54 3.02
CA VAL A 171 -3.25 2.50 2.98
C VAL A 171 -4.02 2.32 1.67
N ARG A 172 -5.32 2.09 1.74
CA ARG A 172 -6.25 2.05 0.59
C ARG A 172 -7.36 3.07 0.81
N VAL A 173 -7.63 3.88 -0.20
CA VAL A 173 -8.66 4.94 -0.16
C VAL A 173 -9.72 4.64 -1.20
N PHE A 174 -10.97 4.53 -0.73
CA PHE A 174 -12.13 4.29 -1.55
C PHE A 174 -13.04 5.52 -1.56
N TYR A 175 -13.57 5.82 -2.74
CA TYR A 175 -14.65 6.77 -2.97
C TYR A 175 -15.88 5.99 -3.41
N ASN A 176 -16.98 6.06 -2.66
CA ASN A 176 -18.22 5.32 -2.94
C ASN A 176 -17.92 3.86 -3.35
N ASP A 177 -17.16 3.15 -2.51
CA ASP A 177 -16.72 1.75 -2.68
C ASP A 177 -15.76 1.47 -3.87
N THR A 178 -15.35 2.49 -4.62
CA THR A 178 -14.32 2.36 -5.67
C THR A 178 -12.95 2.73 -5.12
N MET A 179 -11.99 1.80 -5.13
CA MET A 179 -10.61 2.11 -4.72
C MET A 179 -9.97 3.06 -5.74
N LEU A 180 -9.53 4.23 -5.28
CA LEU A 180 -8.85 5.22 -6.12
C LEU A 180 -7.35 5.32 -5.83
N LEU A 181 -6.92 5.02 -4.61
CA LEU A 181 -5.53 5.12 -4.19
C LEU A 181 -5.16 3.93 -3.33
N GLN A 182 -3.95 3.40 -3.54
CA GLN A 182 -3.28 2.55 -2.57
C GLN A 182 -1.82 2.98 -2.41
N TYR A 183 -1.27 2.81 -1.23
CA TYR A 183 0.12 3.15 -0.92
C TYR A 183 0.63 2.33 0.26
N TRP A 184 1.84 1.79 0.16
CA TRP A 184 2.52 1.13 1.28
C TRP A 184 3.36 2.16 2.04
N LEU A 185 2.97 2.44 3.28
CA LEU A 185 3.74 3.33 4.14
C LEU A 185 5.12 2.71 4.43
N PRO A 186 6.21 3.48 4.34
CA PRO A 186 7.52 3.01 4.78
C PRO A 186 7.52 2.75 6.29
N ASN A 187 8.45 1.92 6.76
CA ASN A 187 8.54 1.50 8.18
C ASN A 187 8.53 2.69 9.17
N ALA A 188 9.19 3.79 8.83
CA ALA A 188 9.22 4.98 9.69
C ALA A 188 7.84 5.66 9.86
N LEU A 189 6.97 5.54 8.86
CA LEU A 189 5.64 6.14 8.80
C LEU A 189 4.51 5.15 9.07
N ALA A 190 4.82 3.86 9.20
CA ALA A 190 3.85 2.83 9.48
C ALA A 190 3.00 3.19 10.72
N ALA A 191 1.74 2.78 10.68
CA ALA A 191 0.92 2.70 11.87
C ALA A 191 1.52 1.65 12.83
N GLY A 192 0.87 1.42 13.95
CA GLY A 192 1.33 0.43 14.91
C GLY A 192 0.47 0.41 16.15
N PRO A 193 0.73 -0.46 17.14
CA PRO A 193 -0.13 -0.62 18.31
C PRO A 193 -0.45 0.69 19.08
N ASN A 194 0.42 1.70 18.96
CA ASN A 194 0.25 3.03 19.53
C ASN A 194 0.14 4.13 18.46
N ARG A 195 -0.28 3.79 17.23
CA ARG A 195 -0.43 4.67 16.05
C ARG A 195 -1.65 4.31 15.20
N ARG A 196 -2.80 4.12 15.85
CA ARG A 196 -4.09 3.80 15.20
C ARG A 196 -5.21 4.75 15.64
N ALA A 197 -4.85 6.02 15.84
CA ALA A 197 -5.78 7.12 16.05
C ALA A 197 -5.89 7.95 14.76
N LEU A 198 -7.02 8.65 14.60
CA LEU A 198 -7.22 9.58 13.49
C LEU A 198 -7.53 10.98 13.99
N ASN A 199 -6.84 11.93 13.37
CA ASN A 199 -7.04 13.35 13.61
C ASN A 199 -7.44 14.03 12.30
N PHE A 200 -8.55 14.75 12.31
CA PHE A 200 -9.05 15.44 11.13
C PHE A 200 -8.61 16.90 11.16
N ILE A 201 -8.08 17.36 10.04
CA ILE A 201 -7.65 18.74 9.84
C ILE A 201 -8.41 19.30 8.64
N ASN A 202 -8.94 20.51 8.81
CA ASN A 202 -9.50 21.26 7.70
C ASN A 202 -8.58 22.44 7.32
N SER A 203 -7.93 22.37 6.17
CA SER A 203 -7.15 23.46 5.60
C SER A 203 -7.83 24.08 4.37
N THR A 204 -9.12 23.85 4.17
CA THR A 204 -9.88 24.49 3.10
C THR A 204 -10.43 25.84 3.53
N SER A 205 -10.75 26.70 2.57
CA SER A 205 -11.32 28.03 2.84
C SER A 205 -12.81 28.03 3.20
N ALA A 206 -13.43 26.86 3.37
CA ALA A 206 -14.78 26.74 3.90
C ALA A 206 -14.87 25.67 4.99
N VAL A 207 -16.05 25.53 5.58
CA VAL A 207 -16.33 24.52 6.61
C VAL A 207 -16.31 23.13 5.97
N SER A 208 -15.65 22.18 6.62
CA SER A 208 -15.80 20.75 6.29
C SER A 208 -16.91 20.14 7.15
N GLN A 209 -17.74 19.29 6.57
CA GLN A 209 -18.86 18.60 7.23
C GLN A 209 -18.66 17.10 7.15
N GLN A 210 -18.86 16.39 8.27
CA GLN A 210 -18.69 14.95 8.37
C GLN A 210 -19.91 14.30 9.05
N ARG A 211 -20.36 13.14 8.54
CA ARG A 211 -21.43 12.33 9.13
C ARG A 211 -21.26 10.84 8.84
N ASN A 212 -22.13 9.99 9.41
CA ASN A 212 -22.09 8.54 9.23
C ASN A 212 -20.71 7.94 9.58
N PHE A 213 -20.13 8.38 10.70
CA PHE A 213 -18.76 8.08 11.07
C PHE A 213 -18.62 6.67 11.62
N ARG A 214 -17.61 5.95 11.14
CA ARG A 214 -17.19 4.65 11.66
C ARG A 214 -15.67 4.60 11.72
N LEU A 215 -15.11 4.28 12.88
CA LEU A 215 -13.70 3.94 13.06
C LEU A 215 -13.66 2.53 13.62
N GLY A 216 -12.78 1.65 13.17
CA GLY A 216 -12.70 0.33 13.78
C GLY A 216 -11.71 -0.62 13.15
N ASP A 217 -11.66 -1.80 13.74
CA ASP A 217 -10.97 -2.95 13.18
C ASP A 217 -11.80 -3.58 12.06
N TYR A 218 -11.13 -3.97 10.98
CA TYR A 218 -11.75 -4.62 9.83
C TYR A 218 -11.19 -6.03 9.72
N ALA A 219 -12.05 -6.98 9.34
CA ALA A 219 -11.57 -8.30 8.96
C ALA A 219 -10.62 -8.13 7.74
N PRO A 220 -9.48 -8.84 7.70
CA PRO A 220 -8.63 -8.84 6.54
C PRO A 220 -9.42 -9.40 5.35
N ASP A 221 -9.43 -8.65 4.25
CA ASP A 221 -10.00 -9.03 2.96
C ASP A 221 -8.98 -9.79 2.08
N TYR A 222 -7.77 -9.95 2.59
CA TYR A 222 -6.70 -10.76 2.03
C TYR A 222 -6.49 -12.02 2.86
N GLN A 223 -5.95 -13.06 2.22
CA GLN A 223 -5.55 -14.29 2.89
C GLN A 223 -4.09 -14.59 2.57
N ILE A 224 -3.20 -14.25 3.51
CA ILE A 224 -1.80 -14.66 3.49
C ILE A 224 -1.75 -16.10 3.98
N LEU A 225 -1.30 -17.01 3.12
CA LEU A 225 -1.13 -18.41 3.44
C LEU A 225 0.16 -18.61 4.26
N ARG A 226 0.07 -19.44 5.31
CA ARG A 226 1.23 -19.86 6.10
C ARG A 226 2.16 -20.76 5.27
N PRO A 227 3.44 -20.88 5.62
CA PRO A 227 4.37 -21.79 4.95
C PRO A 227 3.84 -23.22 4.78
N SER A 228 3.16 -23.76 5.80
CA SER A 228 2.57 -25.12 5.75
C SER A 228 1.36 -25.27 4.81
N GLN A 229 0.84 -24.18 4.28
CA GLN A 229 -0.29 -24.15 3.34
C GLN A 229 0.18 -24.01 1.89
N TRP A 230 1.49 -24.00 1.65
CA TRP A 230 2.09 -24.03 0.33
C TRP A 230 2.60 -25.45 0.03
N ALA A 231 2.29 -25.95 -1.17
CA ALA A 231 2.80 -27.20 -1.71
C ALA A 231 3.77 -26.88 -2.85
N GLU A 232 4.98 -27.46 -2.79
CA GLU A 232 5.96 -27.34 -3.86
C GLU A 232 5.54 -28.17 -5.08
N ILE A 233 5.53 -27.54 -6.26
CA ILE A 233 5.25 -28.19 -7.54
C ILE A 233 6.50 -28.35 -8.40
N PHE A 234 7.53 -27.53 -8.13
CA PHE A 234 8.80 -27.56 -8.85
C PHE A 234 9.88 -26.83 -8.05
N ALA A 235 11.11 -27.34 -8.10
CA ALA A 235 12.29 -26.69 -7.54
C ALA A 235 13.49 -26.83 -8.48
N ASP A 236 14.35 -25.82 -8.50
CA ASP A 236 15.63 -25.82 -9.19
C ASP A 236 16.66 -25.09 -8.32
N ASP A 237 17.73 -25.79 -7.95
CA ASP A 237 18.84 -25.27 -7.15
C ASP A 237 20.03 -24.85 -8.01
N PHE A 238 19.90 -24.96 -9.34
CA PHE A 238 20.92 -24.63 -10.33
C PHE A 238 22.31 -25.27 -10.10
N ASN A 239 22.43 -26.30 -9.24
CA ASN A 239 23.68 -26.97 -8.89
C ASN A 239 24.13 -27.93 -10.00
N ARG A 240 24.60 -27.36 -11.10
CA ARG A 240 25.05 -28.07 -12.30
C ARG A 240 26.04 -27.23 -13.11
N PRO A 241 26.75 -27.82 -14.09
CA PRO A 241 27.75 -27.11 -14.86
C PRO A 241 27.22 -25.84 -15.55
N ASP A 242 28.10 -24.86 -15.73
CA ASP A 242 27.79 -23.60 -16.40
C ASP A 242 27.19 -23.82 -17.80
N GLY A 243 26.18 -23.02 -18.14
CA GLY A 243 25.52 -23.07 -19.45
C GLY A 243 23.99 -22.91 -19.40
N ALA A 244 23.31 -23.36 -20.46
CA ALA A 244 21.88 -23.13 -20.61
C ALA A 244 21.05 -23.65 -19.43
N VAL A 245 20.02 -22.89 -19.05
CA VAL A 245 19.22 -23.16 -17.84
C VAL A 245 18.48 -24.50 -17.85
N GLY A 246 18.05 -25.01 -19.00
CA GLY A 246 17.46 -26.37 -19.12
C GLY A 246 16.32 -26.67 -18.13
N ASN A 247 16.22 -27.93 -17.69
CA ASN A 247 15.28 -28.42 -16.65
C ASN A 247 13.78 -28.07 -16.88
N GLY A 248 13.39 -27.89 -18.15
CA GLY A 248 12.01 -27.53 -18.53
C GLY A 248 11.64 -26.06 -18.27
N TRP A 249 12.61 -25.19 -18.02
CA TRP A 249 12.40 -23.74 -18.08
C TRP A 249 12.26 -23.26 -19.52
N THR A 250 11.32 -22.34 -19.75
CA THR A 250 11.27 -21.52 -20.96
C THR A 250 12.04 -20.23 -20.71
N GLN A 251 13.15 -20.05 -21.42
CA GLN A 251 13.98 -18.85 -21.32
C GLN A 251 13.52 -17.76 -22.29
N PHE A 252 13.42 -16.54 -21.77
CA PHE A 252 13.19 -15.30 -22.52
C PHE A 252 14.45 -14.46 -22.52
N GLY A 253 14.86 -14.01 -23.71
CA GLY A 253 16.08 -13.23 -23.89
C GLY A 253 17.36 -14.05 -23.92
N VAL A 254 18.45 -13.39 -24.30
CA VAL A 254 19.80 -13.96 -24.44
C VAL A 254 20.74 -13.38 -23.39
N ASN A 255 21.94 -13.97 -23.26
CA ASN A 255 22.96 -13.58 -22.29
C ASN A 255 22.52 -13.78 -20.83
N ALA A 256 21.86 -14.90 -20.57
CA ALA A 256 21.63 -15.45 -19.25
C ALA A 256 21.88 -16.96 -19.28
N GLU A 257 22.47 -17.49 -18.22
CA GLU A 257 22.88 -18.89 -18.09
C GLU A 257 23.03 -19.26 -16.60
N ILE A 258 23.20 -20.56 -16.33
CA ILE A 258 23.72 -21.03 -15.06
C ILE A 258 25.21 -20.71 -15.02
N ARG A 259 25.64 -20.09 -13.93
CA ARG A 259 27.04 -19.78 -13.68
C ARG A 259 27.36 -19.95 -12.22
N SER A 260 28.34 -20.79 -11.90
CA SER A 260 28.78 -21.05 -10.53
C SER A 260 27.63 -21.45 -9.59
N GLY A 261 26.68 -22.26 -10.08
CA GLY A 261 25.55 -22.74 -9.28
C GLY A 261 24.37 -21.76 -9.13
N SER A 262 24.33 -20.67 -9.91
CA SER A 262 23.21 -19.70 -9.87
C SER A 262 22.73 -19.36 -11.29
N TRP A 263 21.45 -19.07 -11.46
CA TRP A 263 20.93 -18.51 -12.72
C TRP A 263 21.12 -16.99 -12.75
N THR A 264 21.81 -16.48 -13.77
CA THR A 264 22.32 -15.10 -13.80
C THR A 264 22.36 -14.48 -15.18
N THR A 265 22.58 -13.17 -15.24
CA THR A 265 22.96 -12.47 -16.47
C THR A 265 24.47 -12.53 -16.69
N ILE A 266 24.89 -12.77 -17.93
CA ILE A 266 26.31 -12.87 -18.33
C ILE A 266 26.72 -11.84 -19.39
N GLY A 267 25.76 -11.06 -19.87
CA GLY A 267 25.97 -10.08 -20.94
C GLY A 267 26.45 -8.72 -20.43
N THR A 268 27.10 -7.97 -21.30
CA THR A 268 27.46 -6.56 -21.05
C THR A 268 26.37 -5.58 -21.50
N THR A 269 25.41 -6.03 -22.33
CA THR A 269 24.31 -5.21 -22.84
C THR A 269 23.18 -5.11 -21.83
N ASN A 270 22.61 -3.90 -21.71
CA ASN A 270 21.39 -3.68 -20.95
C ASN A 270 20.23 -4.54 -21.46
N GLY A 271 19.38 -4.97 -20.55
CA GLY A 271 18.15 -5.66 -20.87
C GLY A 271 17.72 -6.71 -19.86
N ASN A 272 16.64 -7.37 -20.20
CA ASN A 272 15.92 -8.33 -19.40
C ASN A 272 16.08 -9.74 -19.92
N ARG A 273 16.17 -10.68 -18.97
CA ARG A 273 16.14 -12.12 -19.22
C ARG A 273 15.24 -12.75 -18.18
N ALA A 274 14.42 -13.71 -18.57
CA ALA A 274 13.52 -14.40 -17.67
C ALA A 274 13.54 -15.91 -17.93
N ILE A 275 13.16 -16.67 -16.91
CA ILE A 275 12.80 -18.07 -17.01
C ILE A 275 11.40 -18.23 -16.46
N LEU A 276 10.53 -18.87 -17.23
CA LEU A 276 9.17 -19.18 -16.81
C LEU A 276 8.88 -20.66 -17.01
N ARG A 277 8.00 -21.19 -16.16
CA ARG A 277 7.46 -22.53 -16.25
C ARG A 277 5.96 -22.47 -16.03
N ASN A 278 5.23 -23.27 -16.79
CA ASN A 278 3.80 -23.45 -16.59
C ASN A 278 3.54 -24.29 -15.34
N SER A 279 2.80 -23.75 -14.38
CA SER A 279 2.34 -24.47 -13.19
C SER A 279 1.06 -25.28 -13.40
N GLY A 280 0.31 -24.99 -14.47
CA GLY A 280 -1.05 -25.51 -14.67
C GLY A 280 -2.11 -24.85 -13.76
N ASN A 281 -1.72 -24.10 -12.73
CA ASN A 281 -2.62 -23.47 -11.79
C ASN A 281 -3.12 -22.12 -12.33
N VAL A 282 -4.40 -22.06 -12.69
CA VAL A 282 -5.10 -20.85 -13.16
C VAL A 282 -5.97 -20.21 -12.07
N ASN A 283 -6.05 -20.82 -10.88
CA ASN A 283 -6.87 -20.34 -9.77
C ASN A 283 -6.27 -19.09 -9.09
N GLY A 284 -5.07 -18.69 -9.51
CA GLY A 284 -4.40 -17.47 -9.08
C GLY A 284 -3.72 -17.56 -7.72
N VAL A 285 -3.82 -18.70 -7.01
CA VAL A 285 -3.10 -18.92 -5.75
C VAL A 285 -1.73 -19.50 -6.06
N GLN A 286 -0.73 -18.64 -6.09
CA GLN A 286 0.59 -18.94 -6.62
C GLN A 286 1.67 -18.29 -5.75
N ARG A 287 2.78 -18.99 -5.58
CA ARG A 287 3.96 -18.50 -4.89
C ARG A 287 5.20 -18.90 -5.69
N VAL A 288 6.10 -17.95 -5.87
CA VAL A 288 7.48 -18.23 -6.24
C VAL A 288 8.36 -17.82 -5.08
N GLU A 289 9.24 -18.73 -4.66
CA GLU A 289 10.27 -18.46 -3.68
C GLU A 289 11.63 -18.56 -4.38
N GLY A 290 12.56 -17.68 -4.02
CA GLY A 290 13.91 -17.70 -4.55
C GLY A 290 14.93 -17.27 -3.51
N ILE A 291 16.18 -17.66 -3.72
CA ILE A 291 17.32 -17.18 -2.92
C ILE A 291 18.14 -16.27 -3.81
N LEU A 292 18.27 -14.99 -3.44
CA LEU A 292 19.10 -14.03 -4.15
C LEU A 292 20.58 -14.27 -3.86
N GLY A 293 21.43 -14.14 -4.88
CA GLY A 293 22.88 -14.16 -4.75
C GLY A 293 23.57 -15.34 -5.44
N GLY A 294 24.74 -15.71 -4.89
CA GLY A 294 25.65 -16.73 -5.42
C GLY A 294 26.70 -16.16 -6.36
N PHE A 295 26.44 -16.17 -7.67
CA PHE A 295 27.38 -15.60 -8.63
C PHE A 295 27.44 -14.06 -8.62
N ILE A 296 26.29 -13.40 -8.47
CA ILE A 296 26.19 -11.94 -8.33
C ILE A 296 25.29 -11.67 -7.13
N ASP A 297 25.84 -10.98 -6.15
CA ASP A 297 25.15 -10.58 -4.92
C ASP A 297 24.07 -9.51 -5.18
N PRO A 298 23.12 -9.33 -4.26
CA PRO A 298 22.15 -8.23 -4.33
C PRO A 298 22.83 -6.86 -4.47
N THR A 299 22.22 -6.01 -5.30
CA THR A 299 22.63 -4.62 -5.52
C THR A 299 21.37 -3.78 -5.81
N THR A 300 21.55 -2.57 -6.32
CA THR A 300 20.47 -1.73 -6.87
C THR A 300 19.88 -2.27 -8.18
N GLY A 301 20.42 -3.34 -8.77
CA GLY A 301 19.86 -3.96 -9.97
C GLY A 301 18.64 -4.83 -9.67
N TYR A 302 17.53 -4.63 -10.41
CA TYR A 302 16.26 -5.32 -10.15
C TYR A 302 16.27 -6.81 -10.52
N SER A 303 16.33 -7.68 -9.52
CA SER A 303 15.94 -9.08 -9.66
C SER A 303 14.44 -9.19 -9.44
N SER A 304 13.74 -10.06 -10.15
CA SER A 304 12.30 -10.21 -9.94
C SER A 304 11.82 -11.65 -9.95
N LEU A 305 10.77 -11.93 -9.18
CA LEU A 305 9.97 -13.14 -9.25
C LEU A 305 8.66 -12.86 -9.98
N ILE A 306 8.11 -13.86 -10.66
CA ILE A 306 6.96 -13.72 -11.55
C ILE A 306 5.90 -14.75 -11.17
N VAL A 307 4.67 -14.27 -11.00
CA VAL A 307 3.46 -15.10 -10.86
C VAL A 307 2.41 -14.63 -11.86
N ARG A 308 1.43 -15.49 -12.12
CA ARG A 308 0.29 -15.24 -12.99
C ARG A 308 0.64 -14.81 -14.42
N GLY A 309 1.79 -15.26 -14.90
CA GLY A 309 2.30 -14.98 -16.24
C GLY A 309 1.58 -15.77 -17.33
N ASN A 310 1.62 -15.26 -18.56
CA ASN A 310 1.24 -16.00 -19.77
C ASN A 310 2.44 -16.71 -20.41
N ALA A 311 2.14 -17.61 -21.35
CA ALA A 311 3.15 -18.42 -22.04
C ALA A 311 4.10 -17.59 -22.91
N GLU A 312 3.61 -16.46 -23.43
CA GLU A 312 4.39 -15.55 -24.27
C GLU A 312 5.32 -14.65 -23.44
N GLY A 313 5.19 -14.66 -22.11
CA GLY A 313 5.96 -13.79 -21.23
C GLY A 313 5.70 -12.30 -21.47
N THR A 314 4.50 -11.93 -21.92
CA THR A 314 4.11 -10.54 -22.24
C THR A 314 3.14 -9.93 -21.23
N LEU A 315 2.52 -10.74 -20.38
CA LEU A 315 1.59 -10.30 -19.34
C LEU A 315 1.74 -11.15 -18.09
N GLY A 316 1.76 -10.52 -16.92
CA GLY A 316 1.80 -11.19 -15.63
C GLY A 316 2.04 -10.23 -14.48
N LEU A 317 2.20 -10.78 -13.28
CA LEU A 317 2.62 -10.01 -12.12
C LEU A 317 4.11 -10.19 -11.90
N ILE A 318 4.77 -9.11 -11.49
CA ILE A 318 6.20 -9.10 -11.19
C ILE A 318 6.44 -8.49 -9.82
N GLY A 319 7.15 -9.24 -8.99
CA GLY A 319 7.64 -8.84 -7.68
C GLY A 319 9.13 -8.59 -7.78
N THR A 320 9.55 -7.34 -7.60
CA THR A 320 10.94 -6.91 -7.78
C THR A 320 11.63 -6.67 -6.45
N PHE A 321 12.90 -7.07 -6.41
CA PHE A 321 13.82 -6.95 -5.29
C PHE A 321 15.10 -6.26 -5.77
N ALA A 322 15.40 -5.10 -5.17
CA ALA A 322 16.69 -4.44 -5.22
C ALA A 322 16.93 -3.68 -3.91
N ASP A 323 18.18 -3.32 -3.65
CA ASP A 323 18.52 -2.48 -2.51
C ASP A 323 17.70 -1.19 -2.54
N ASN A 324 16.98 -0.93 -1.44
CA ASN A 324 16.13 0.25 -1.29
C ASN A 324 15.05 0.40 -2.39
N ASP A 325 14.62 -0.68 -3.05
CA ASP A 325 13.44 -0.66 -3.92
C ASP A 325 12.80 -2.05 -4.04
N LEU A 326 11.64 -2.20 -3.40
CA LEU A 326 10.75 -3.34 -3.60
C LEU A 326 9.52 -2.88 -4.37
N ARG A 327 9.07 -3.66 -5.36
CA ARG A 327 7.93 -3.29 -6.21
C ARG A 327 7.04 -4.46 -6.53
N ILE A 328 5.73 -4.24 -6.51
CA ILE A 328 4.75 -5.13 -7.13
C ILE A 328 4.11 -4.39 -8.31
N ALA A 329 4.15 -5.02 -9.48
CA ALA A 329 3.63 -4.43 -10.70
C ALA A 329 2.98 -5.48 -11.60
N ARG A 330 2.16 -5.01 -12.53
CA ARG A 330 1.74 -5.78 -13.72
C ARG A 330 2.65 -5.41 -14.88
N TYR A 331 3.32 -6.37 -15.49
CA TYR A 331 4.05 -6.14 -16.74
C TYR A 331 3.15 -6.38 -17.96
N THR A 332 3.38 -5.63 -19.03
CA THR A 332 2.57 -5.68 -20.28
C THR A 332 3.43 -5.76 -21.55
N SER A 333 4.72 -6.07 -21.40
CA SER A 333 5.68 -6.23 -22.48
C SER A 333 6.43 -7.55 -22.33
N ILE A 334 7.07 -8.01 -23.40
CA ILE A 334 7.83 -9.25 -23.37
C ILE A 334 8.97 -9.16 -22.34
N LEU A 335 9.19 -10.23 -21.58
CA LEU A 335 10.25 -10.36 -20.57
C LEU A 335 11.66 -10.53 -21.17
N SER A 336 11.92 -9.90 -22.32
CA SER A 336 13.21 -9.90 -23.00
C SER A 336 13.48 -8.56 -23.69
N GLY A 337 14.76 -8.21 -23.82
CA GLY A 337 15.15 -6.96 -24.49
C GLY A 337 15.25 -5.78 -23.52
N GLY A 338 14.86 -4.57 -23.94
CA GLY A 338 14.99 -3.33 -23.17
C GLY A 338 14.06 -3.26 -21.94
N THR A 339 13.59 -2.07 -21.58
CA THR A 339 12.77 -1.87 -20.37
C THR A 339 11.47 -2.68 -20.40
N VAL A 340 11.15 -3.36 -19.29
CA VAL A 340 9.83 -3.99 -19.11
C VAL A 340 8.81 -2.90 -18.79
N GLU A 341 7.89 -2.66 -19.72
CA GLU A 341 6.71 -1.83 -19.48
C GLU A 341 5.86 -2.45 -18.37
N ALA A 342 5.58 -1.67 -17.33
CA ALA A 342 4.86 -2.14 -16.17
C ALA A 342 4.05 -1.05 -15.48
N VAL A 343 2.83 -1.40 -15.06
CA VAL A 343 1.96 -0.59 -14.20
C VAL A 343 2.25 -0.98 -12.75
N THR A 344 2.85 -0.06 -11.99
CA THR A 344 3.12 -0.27 -10.56
C THR A 344 1.83 -0.26 -9.76
N TYR A 345 1.60 -1.29 -8.95
CA TYR A 345 0.56 -1.25 -7.93
C TYR A 345 1.09 -0.58 -6.67
N VAL A 346 2.29 -0.99 -6.23
CA VAL A 346 2.93 -0.44 -5.04
C VAL A 346 4.46 -0.61 -5.10
N THR A 347 5.17 0.28 -4.41
CA THR A 347 6.62 0.21 -4.20
C THR A 347 6.96 0.70 -2.79
N THR A 348 8.09 0.25 -2.24
CA THR A 348 8.72 0.86 -1.08
C THR A 348 10.21 1.03 -1.32
N ALA A 349 10.71 2.24 -1.09
CA ALA A 349 12.12 2.59 -1.31
C ALA A 349 12.99 2.50 -0.04
N ASP A 350 12.42 2.08 1.09
CA ASP A 350 13.06 2.20 2.41
C ASP A 350 13.28 0.84 3.09
N TYR A 351 13.27 -0.27 2.35
CA TYR A 351 13.50 -1.59 2.94
C TYR A 351 14.94 -1.75 3.46
N GLY A 352 15.92 -1.14 2.78
CA GLY A 352 17.35 -1.27 3.09
C GLY A 352 18.11 -2.11 2.07
N ILE A 353 19.30 -2.57 2.48
CA ILE A 353 20.16 -3.47 1.70
C ILE A 353 19.63 -4.90 1.82
N LEU A 354 19.53 -5.60 0.70
CA LEU A 354 19.14 -7.01 0.68
C LEU A 354 20.32 -7.88 1.08
N ASP A 355 20.11 -8.80 2.01
CA ASP A 355 21.13 -9.75 2.41
C ASP A 355 21.29 -10.86 1.34
N ASN A 356 22.52 -11.30 1.16
CA ASN A 356 22.84 -12.44 0.34
C ASN A 356 22.31 -13.72 1.00
N ASN A 357 21.77 -14.64 0.22
CA ASN A 357 21.25 -15.92 0.68
C ASN A 357 19.97 -15.89 1.54
N LEU A 358 19.34 -14.74 1.76
CA LEU A 358 18.01 -14.72 2.37
C LEU A 358 16.93 -15.17 1.37
N PRO A 359 15.97 -16.00 1.81
CA PRO A 359 14.85 -16.38 0.97
C PRO A 359 13.91 -15.19 0.79
N VAL A 360 13.55 -14.94 -0.47
CA VAL A 360 12.53 -13.97 -0.86
C VAL A 360 11.41 -14.70 -1.57
N ALA A 361 10.17 -14.22 -1.44
CA ALA A 361 9.04 -14.80 -2.13
C ALA A 361 8.11 -13.75 -2.73
N PHE A 362 7.49 -14.09 -3.85
CA PHE A 362 6.39 -13.34 -4.42
C PHE A 362 5.16 -14.22 -4.49
N CYS A 363 4.10 -13.78 -3.83
CA CYS A 363 2.87 -14.53 -3.67
C CYS A 363 1.68 -13.74 -4.24
N ALA A 364 0.70 -14.46 -4.77
CA ALA A 364 -0.59 -13.90 -5.14
C ALA A 364 -1.71 -14.84 -4.70
N ASN A 365 -2.81 -14.26 -4.21
CA ASN A 365 -4.03 -14.97 -3.83
C ASN A 365 -5.24 -14.06 -4.09
N GLY A 366 -6.16 -14.50 -4.94
CA GLY A 366 -7.34 -13.71 -5.33
C GLY A 366 -6.97 -12.32 -5.85
N GLN A 367 -7.45 -11.29 -5.18
CA GLN A 367 -7.23 -9.88 -5.53
C GLN A 367 -5.99 -9.26 -4.85
N PHE A 368 -5.14 -10.05 -4.18
CA PHE A 368 -3.96 -9.55 -3.49
C PHE A 368 -2.68 -10.21 -3.96
N ALA A 369 -1.59 -9.46 -3.88
CA ALA A 369 -0.24 -9.96 -4.07
C ALA A 369 0.69 -9.33 -3.03
N TRP A 370 1.71 -10.07 -2.61
CA TRP A 370 2.65 -9.62 -1.59
C TRP A 370 4.05 -10.19 -1.78
N LEU A 371 5.03 -9.44 -1.29
CA LEU A 371 6.42 -9.87 -1.20
C LEU A 371 6.73 -10.30 0.23
N GLU A 372 7.52 -11.36 0.35
CA GLU A 372 8.10 -11.81 1.62
C GLU A 372 9.63 -11.77 1.55
N ILE A 373 10.25 -11.47 2.67
CA ILE A 373 11.69 -11.63 2.90
C ILE A 373 11.83 -12.32 4.25
N ASP A 374 12.55 -13.45 4.28
CA ASP A 374 12.67 -14.32 5.45
C ASP A 374 11.31 -14.73 6.06
N GLY A 375 10.31 -14.93 5.18
CA GLY A 375 8.95 -15.32 5.56
C GLY A 375 8.07 -14.18 6.11
N GLU A 376 8.60 -12.98 6.28
CA GLU A 376 7.84 -11.80 6.72
C GLU A 376 7.32 -11.00 5.53
N VAL A 377 6.05 -10.55 5.60
CA VAL A 377 5.46 -9.72 4.53
C VAL A 377 6.03 -8.31 4.60
N VAL A 378 6.73 -7.91 3.54
CA VAL A 378 7.41 -6.60 3.45
C VAL A 378 6.70 -5.62 2.51
N LEU A 379 5.80 -6.12 1.66
CA LEU A 379 5.02 -5.32 0.73
C LEU A 379 3.74 -6.07 0.37
N LEU A 380 2.58 -5.41 0.44
CA LEU A 380 1.28 -5.97 0.04
C LEU A 380 0.55 -4.96 -0.84
N CYS A 381 -0.18 -5.44 -1.84
CA CYS A 381 -1.10 -4.62 -2.63
C CYS A 381 -2.36 -5.36 -3.03
N GLU A 382 -3.39 -4.58 -3.34
CA GLU A 382 -4.56 -5.04 -4.08
C GLU A 382 -4.28 -4.94 -5.59
N ILE A 383 -4.51 -6.02 -6.33
CA ILE A 383 -4.24 -6.18 -7.76
C ILE A 383 -5.54 -6.23 -8.57
N THR A 384 -6.41 -5.23 -8.41
CA THR A 384 -7.70 -5.15 -9.12
C THR A 384 -7.52 -5.40 -10.62
N ASN A 385 -8.24 -6.39 -11.17
CA ASN A 385 -8.10 -6.87 -12.56
C ASN A 385 -6.67 -7.31 -12.95
N GLY A 386 -5.98 -7.96 -12.01
CA GLY A 386 -4.67 -8.55 -12.22
C GLY A 386 -4.70 -9.74 -13.21
N PRO A 387 -3.56 -10.08 -13.82
CA PRO A 387 -3.41 -11.28 -14.66
C PRO A 387 -3.81 -12.56 -13.93
N THR A 388 -4.21 -13.58 -14.70
CA THR A 388 -4.70 -14.89 -14.20
C THR A 388 -3.95 -16.08 -14.82
N GLY A 389 -2.80 -15.82 -15.45
CA GLY A 389 -2.04 -16.87 -16.13
C GLY A 389 -1.47 -17.93 -15.18
N SER A 390 -0.99 -19.03 -15.73
CA SER A 390 -0.43 -20.14 -14.95
C SER A 390 1.10 -20.18 -14.94
N TRP A 391 1.78 -19.23 -15.59
CA TRP A 391 3.24 -19.24 -15.69
C TRP A 391 3.88 -18.51 -14.52
N MET A 392 4.95 -19.10 -14.00
CA MET A 392 5.69 -18.62 -12.85
C MET A 392 7.20 -18.73 -13.10
N GLY A 393 8.01 -17.91 -12.44
CA GLY A 393 9.46 -18.01 -12.52
C GLY A 393 10.18 -16.76 -12.05
N ALA A 394 11.28 -16.41 -12.71
CA ALA A 394 12.12 -15.30 -12.30
C ALA A 394 12.71 -14.52 -13.47
N ARG A 395 13.21 -13.33 -13.15
CA ARG A 395 13.85 -12.37 -14.05
C ARG A 395 15.18 -11.92 -13.45
N VAL A 396 16.18 -11.80 -14.30
CA VAL A 396 17.42 -11.05 -14.05
C VAL A 396 17.53 -9.94 -15.09
N GLN A 397 18.12 -8.82 -14.71
CA GLN A 397 18.28 -7.69 -15.61
C GLN A 397 19.70 -7.13 -15.54
N ARG A 398 20.01 -6.32 -16.55
CA ARG A 398 21.10 -5.35 -16.49
C ARG A 398 20.59 -3.99 -16.93
N ASP A 399 20.81 -2.97 -16.12
CA ASP A 399 20.60 -1.58 -16.52
C ASP A 399 21.72 -0.70 -15.96
N GLY A 400 22.85 -0.67 -16.67
CA GLY A 400 24.11 -0.12 -16.16
C GLY A 400 24.79 -1.04 -15.13
N VAL A 401 24.02 -1.61 -14.20
CA VAL A 401 24.43 -2.56 -13.15
C VAL A 401 23.67 -3.88 -13.34
N ASN A 402 24.30 -5.00 -13.01
CA ASN A 402 23.67 -6.32 -13.03
C ASN A 402 22.75 -6.48 -11.81
N SER A 403 21.60 -7.11 -11.99
CA SER A 403 20.81 -7.59 -10.86
C SER A 403 21.50 -8.75 -10.15
N ALA A 404 21.02 -9.09 -8.96
CA ALA A 404 21.44 -10.30 -8.27
C ALA A 404 21.13 -11.55 -9.11
N SER A 405 21.89 -12.61 -8.86
CA SER A 405 21.61 -13.94 -9.41
C SER A 405 20.57 -14.67 -8.56
N TRP A 406 20.07 -15.81 -9.07
CA TRP A 406 19.18 -16.70 -8.33
C TRP A 406 19.90 -17.99 -7.99
N ASN A 407 20.13 -18.25 -6.70
CA ASN A 407 20.73 -19.48 -6.19
C ASN A 407 19.78 -20.66 -6.28
N SER A 408 18.50 -20.42 -6.00
CA SER A 408 17.47 -21.43 -6.15
C SER A 408 16.13 -20.77 -6.42
N ILE A 409 15.23 -21.51 -7.05
CA ILE A 409 13.84 -21.12 -7.25
C ILE A 409 12.93 -22.30 -6.92
N ARG A 410 11.85 -22.04 -6.20
CA ARG A 410 10.76 -22.97 -5.95
C ARG A 410 9.45 -22.36 -6.41
N LEU A 411 8.66 -23.16 -7.11
CA LEU A 411 7.30 -22.84 -7.54
C LEU A 411 6.34 -23.59 -6.62
N MET A 412 5.36 -22.87 -6.10
CA MET A 412 4.42 -23.41 -5.12
C MET A 412 2.98 -23.01 -5.43
N GLU A 413 2.05 -23.85 -5.00
CA GLU A 413 0.61 -23.59 -5.02
C GLU A 413 -0.01 -23.87 -3.65
N ALA A 414 -1.30 -23.59 -3.48
CA ALA A 414 -1.98 -23.93 -2.24
C ALA A 414 -1.99 -25.45 -2.00
N ALA A 415 -1.58 -25.87 -0.81
CA ALA A 415 -1.76 -27.24 -0.35
C ALA A 415 -3.26 -27.51 -0.16
N LEU A 416 -3.76 -28.56 -0.80
CA LEU A 416 -5.16 -29.01 -0.73
C LEU A 416 -5.56 -29.50 0.66
#